data_AF-A0A803LW17-F1
#
_entry.id   AF-A0A803LW17-F1
#
_cell.length_a   1.000
_cell.length_b   1.000
_cell.length_c   1.000
_cell.angle_alpha   90.00
_cell.angle_beta   90.00
_cell.angle_gamma   90.00
#
_symmetry.space_group_name_H-M   'P 1'
#
loop_
_entity.id
_entity.type
_entity.pdbx_description
1 polymer ?
#
loop_
_entity_poly.entity_id
_entity_poly.type
_entity_poly.pdbx_seq_one_letter_code
_entity_poly.pdbx_strand_id
1 'polypeptide(L)'
;MMQSSFSSVQRAPNAHPFAHTSKHLPSIANPITHFLSLPNKHSKLQTSSSLKLRCQIDDFPTNLRNPISFPATQKRFLTPKPKNETNQCTPLLCGNSSNSLSARSKSSVRVIIEAISDAFSTAFPIWVALGCLIGLLKPSSFSWVTPQMSIWGLTITMLGMGMTLTLDDLSGAFSMPKEVIAGFCLQYSVMPLSGFFVSKLLGLPSHYAAGLILVGCCPGGTASNIVTYIARGNVALSVLMTAASTFSAVVMTPYLTAKLAGQYVAVDAAGLLMSTLQVVLLPVLAGAFLNQYFQGLVKFVSPLMPPVAVGTVALLCGNAIAQSSSAIMMSGVQVVIACCLLHSSGFFFGYMLARLLGIDITSARTISIEVGMQNSVLGLVLANQHFGNPLTAVPCAVSSVCHSIIGSALAGIWRYYTPKETEQ
;
A
#
# COMPACT_ATOMS: atom_id res chain seq x y z
N MET A 1 -1.95 -4.07 -62.33
CA MET A 1 -2.45 -4.69 -63.58
C MET A 1 -1.59 -5.92 -63.85
N MET A 2 -2.21 -7.11 -63.88
CA MET A 2 -1.76 -8.46 -64.34
C MET A 2 -0.55 -9.12 -63.63
N GLN A 3 -0.74 -10.17 -62.80
CA GLN A 3 -0.95 -11.63 -63.08
C GLN A 3 0.33 -12.33 -63.59
N SER A 4 0.77 -13.54 -63.18
CA SER A 4 0.16 -14.75 -62.59
C SER A 4 1.27 -15.69 -62.03
N SER A 5 1.08 -16.32 -60.87
CA SER A 5 0.79 -17.76 -60.62
C SER A 5 1.88 -18.79 -60.97
N PHE A 6 2.40 -19.51 -59.96
CA PHE A 6 2.59 -20.97 -60.01
C PHE A 6 2.61 -21.57 -58.59
N SER A 7 1.93 -22.70 -58.46
CA SER A 7 1.57 -23.46 -57.28
C SER A 7 2.52 -24.66 -57.07
N SER A 8 2.69 -25.11 -55.82
CA SER A 8 2.89 -26.54 -55.54
C SER A 8 2.42 -26.89 -54.13
N VAL A 9 1.42 -27.77 -54.11
CA VAL A 9 0.79 -28.41 -52.96
C VAL A 9 1.36 -29.82 -52.87
N GLN A 10 1.88 -30.24 -51.73
CA GLN A 10 2.24 -31.64 -51.46
C GLN A 10 1.33 -32.25 -50.39
N ARG A 11 0.71 -33.37 -50.76
CA ARG A 11 -0.14 -34.25 -49.95
C ARG A 11 0.70 -35.10 -48.99
N ALA A 12 0.13 -35.41 -47.83
CA ALA A 12 0.47 -36.56 -46.98
C ALA A 12 -0.68 -37.59 -47.02
N PRO A 13 -0.42 -38.93 -46.98
CA PRO A 13 -1.46 -39.94 -46.89
C PRO A 13 -1.58 -40.60 -45.50
N ASN A 14 -2.84 -40.76 -45.08
CA ASN A 14 -3.51 -41.80 -44.28
C ASN A 14 -2.72 -42.77 -43.36
N ALA A 15 -3.21 -42.90 -42.12
CA ALA A 15 -3.11 -44.11 -41.29
C ALA A 15 -4.41 -44.37 -40.49
N HIS A 16 -4.67 -45.66 -40.26
CA HIS A 16 -5.92 -46.38 -39.90
C HIS A 16 -6.55 -46.13 -38.51
N PRO A 17 -7.82 -46.57 -38.30
CA PRO A 17 -8.56 -46.44 -37.05
C PRO A 17 -8.39 -47.68 -36.13
N PHE A 18 -8.48 -47.49 -34.81
CA PHE A 18 -8.65 -48.58 -33.85
C PHE A 18 -9.74 -48.28 -32.82
N ALA A 19 -10.55 -49.31 -32.56
CA ALA A 19 -11.77 -49.32 -31.79
C ALA A 19 -11.58 -49.68 -30.30
N HIS A 20 -12.55 -49.24 -29.50
CA HIS A 20 -13.10 -49.77 -28.25
C HIS A 20 -12.29 -50.76 -27.39
N THR A 21 -12.21 -50.45 -26.09
CA THR A 21 -12.54 -51.44 -25.04
C THR A 21 -12.90 -50.75 -23.73
N SER A 22 -14.14 -50.95 -23.28
CA SER A 22 -14.58 -50.73 -21.89
C SER A 22 -14.37 -52.03 -21.10
N LYS A 23 -13.96 -51.92 -19.83
CA LYS A 23 -14.21 -52.95 -18.81
C LYS A 23 -14.42 -52.28 -17.44
N HIS A 24 -15.44 -52.81 -16.76
CA HIS A 24 -15.99 -52.46 -15.45
C HIS A 24 -15.08 -52.80 -14.26
N LEU A 25 -15.17 -51.95 -13.20
CA LEU A 25 -15.32 -52.15 -11.73
C LEU A 25 -14.60 -53.33 -11.00
N PRO A 26 -14.27 -53.23 -9.67
CA PRO A 26 -15.21 -52.83 -8.61
C PRO A 26 -14.70 -52.00 -7.41
N SER A 27 -15.71 -51.48 -6.70
CA SER A 27 -15.77 -50.95 -5.33
C SER A 27 -15.06 -51.81 -4.28
N ILE A 28 -14.34 -51.18 -3.34
CA ILE A 28 -14.10 -51.74 -2.00
C ILE A 28 -14.34 -50.65 -0.93
N ALA A 29 -15.20 -51.06 0.01
CA ALA A 29 -15.72 -50.42 1.20
C ALA A 29 -14.68 -49.89 2.22
N ASN A 30 -15.10 -48.84 2.94
CA ASN A 30 -14.71 -48.54 4.33
C ASN A 30 -14.97 -49.76 5.25
N PRO A 31 -14.21 -49.89 6.35
CA PRO A 31 -14.90 -49.92 7.64
C PRO A 31 -14.16 -49.29 8.86
N ILE A 32 -14.99 -48.70 9.75
CA ILE A 32 -14.99 -48.82 11.23
C ILE A 32 -14.01 -47.89 12.01
N THR A 33 -14.43 -46.79 12.66
CA THR A 33 -15.18 -46.59 13.94
C THR A 33 -14.65 -47.33 15.17
N HIS A 34 -14.20 -46.60 16.19
CA HIS A 34 -14.56 -46.71 17.63
C HIS A 34 -13.44 -46.13 18.53
N PHE A 35 -13.72 -45.09 19.33
CA PHE A 35 -13.77 -45.15 20.81
C PHE A 35 -13.96 -43.76 21.48
N LEU A 36 -15.11 -43.65 22.19
CA LEU A 36 -15.44 -42.91 23.43
C LEU A 36 -15.20 -41.38 23.55
N SER A 37 -16.22 -40.52 23.75
CA SER A 37 -17.21 -40.38 24.86
C SER A 37 -16.75 -39.43 25.99
N LEU A 38 -17.20 -38.16 25.90
CA LEU A 38 -17.90 -37.30 26.90
C LEU A 38 -17.56 -37.43 28.43
N PRO A 39 -17.64 -36.34 29.24
CA PRO A 39 -18.91 -35.61 29.39
C PRO A 39 -18.91 -34.09 29.64
N ASN A 40 -20.14 -33.63 29.44
CA ASN A 40 -20.79 -32.33 29.58
C ASN A 40 -21.02 -31.94 31.07
N LYS A 41 -21.07 -30.64 31.39
CA LYS A 41 -21.77 -30.14 32.58
C LYS A 41 -22.42 -28.78 32.33
N HIS A 42 -23.74 -28.78 32.46
CA HIS A 42 -24.69 -27.67 32.43
C HIS A 42 -24.70 -26.83 33.71
N SER A 43 -25.02 -25.53 33.60
CA SER A 43 -26.09 -24.81 34.34
C SER A 43 -25.99 -23.29 34.04
N LYS A 44 -26.86 -22.67 33.24
CA LYS A 44 -28.14 -21.98 33.57
C LYS A 44 -28.06 -20.94 34.73
N LEU A 45 -28.28 -19.66 34.41
CA LEU A 45 -29.38 -18.76 34.85
C LEU A 45 -28.99 -17.29 34.50
N GLN A 46 -29.68 -16.58 33.61
CA GLN A 46 -30.93 -15.80 33.78
C GLN A 46 -30.74 -14.37 34.37
N THR A 47 -30.90 -13.39 33.47
CA THR A 47 -31.71 -12.14 33.55
C THR A 47 -31.44 -11.01 34.56
N SER A 48 -31.60 -9.79 34.02
CA SER A 48 -31.85 -8.49 34.67
C SER A 48 -30.65 -7.86 35.37
N SER A 49 -30.40 -6.56 35.41
CA SER A 49 -31.16 -5.37 35.03
C SER A 49 -30.19 -4.17 35.01
N SER A 50 -30.54 -3.15 34.24
CA SER A 50 -30.11 -1.75 34.33
C SER A 50 -29.53 -1.27 35.67
N LEU A 51 -28.36 -0.62 35.64
CA LEU A 51 -27.97 0.34 36.67
C LEU A 51 -27.15 1.52 36.11
N LYS A 52 -27.69 2.71 36.39
CA LYS A 52 -27.15 4.06 36.17
C LYS A 52 -25.76 4.21 36.78
N LEU A 53 -24.80 4.72 36.03
CA LEU A 53 -23.61 5.37 36.62
C LEU A 53 -23.98 6.82 36.98
N ARG A 54 -23.95 7.10 38.28
CA ARG A 54 -24.04 8.45 38.86
C ARG A 54 -22.62 8.89 39.21
N CYS A 55 -22.29 10.13 38.86
CA CYS A 55 -21.08 10.83 39.28
C CYS A 55 -20.90 10.77 40.80
N GLN A 56 -19.67 10.54 41.25
CA GLN A 56 -19.17 11.10 42.50
C GLN A 56 -17.86 11.85 42.25
N ILE A 57 -17.92 13.11 42.68
CA ILE A 57 -16.84 14.04 42.94
C ILE A 57 -16.32 13.67 44.33
N ASP A 58 -15.01 13.51 44.49
CA ASP A 58 -14.36 13.52 45.79
C ASP A 58 -13.26 14.61 45.79
N ASP A 59 -13.48 15.60 46.65
CA ASP A 59 -12.56 16.66 47.10
C ASP A 59 -11.50 16.09 48.05
N PHE A 60 -10.26 16.60 48.05
CA PHE A 60 -9.36 16.74 49.22
C PHE A 60 -8.17 17.68 48.84
N PRO A 61 -7.43 18.31 49.78
CA PRO A 61 -7.42 19.76 49.97
C PRO A 61 -6.01 20.40 49.86
N THR A 62 -5.98 21.71 50.05
CA THR A 62 -4.79 22.58 49.97
C THR A 62 -4.08 22.82 51.33
N ASN A 63 -2.78 23.12 51.23
CA ASN A 63 -1.86 23.85 52.13
C ASN A 63 -1.05 23.11 53.23
N LEU A 64 0.29 23.17 53.11
CA LEU A 64 1.24 23.63 54.16
C LEU A 64 2.72 23.74 53.67
N ARG A 65 3.15 24.98 53.38
CA ARG A 65 4.40 25.72 53.76
C ARG A 65 5.77 24.98 54.00
N ASN A 66 6.74 25.21 53.09
CA ASN A 66 8.22 25.53 53.15
C ASN A 66 9.16 25.16 54.35
N PRO A 67 10.52 25.32 54.28
CA PRO A 67 11.55 25.14 53.20
C PRO A 67 12.89 24.49 53.68
N ILE A 68 13.81 24.05 52.80
CA ILE A 68 15.26 23.84 53.11
C ILE A 68 16.18 24.26 51.92
N SER A 69 17.26 24.98 52.26
CA SER A 69 18.35 25.65 51.50
C SER A 69 19.52 24.73 51.07
N PHE A 70 20.28 24.99 49.97
CA PHE A 70 21.56 25.77 49.83
C PHE A 70 22.22 25.43 48.45
N PRO A 71 23.32 26.08 47.97
CA PRO A 71 23.80 27.46 48.09
C PRO A 71 24.08 28.15 46.72
N ALA A 72 24.46 29.43 46.80
CA ALA A 72 24.60 30.42 45.75
C ALA A 72 25.94 30.39 44.97
N THR A 73 25.94 30.97 43.76
CA THR A 73 27.10 31.70 43.23
C THR A 73 26.64 33.00 42.57
N GLN A 74 27.34 34.07 42.93
CA GLN A 74 26.99 35.48 42.87
C GLN A 74 27.42 36.13 41.55
N LYS A 75 26.59 37.00 40.95
CA LYS A 75 27.07 38.10 40.06
C LYS A 75 26.07 39.27 39.97
N ARG A 76 26.37 40.25 40.83
CA ARG A 76 26.33 41.73 40.69
C ARG A 76 25.25 42.43 39.84
N PHE A 77 24.39 43.12 40.58
CA PHE A 77 23.62 44.36 40.32
C PHE A 77 24.22 45.35 39.29
N LEU A 78 23.35 45.94 38.45
CA LEU A 78 23.36 47.36 38.03
C LEU A 78 21.97 47.73 37.44
N THR A 79 21.24 48.63 38.11
CA THR A 79 20.02 49.29 37.63
C THR A 79 20.33 50.69 37.08
N PRO A 80 19.54 51.23 36.14
CA PRO A 80 19.27 52.67 36.16
C PRO A 80 17.78 53.07 36.07
N LYS A 81 17.51 54.24 36.65
CA LYS A 81 16.26 54.99 36.90
C LYS A 81 15.37 55.30 35.67
N PRO A 82 14.08 55.67 35.89
CA PRO A 82 13.18 56.14 34.83
C PRO A 82 13.38 57.64 34.54
N LYS A 83 13.23 58.04 33.28
CA LYS A 83 13.06 59.45 32.85
C LYS A 83 11.71 59.60 32.12
N ASN A 84 10.94 60.58 32.60
CA ASN A 84 9.80 61.18 31.90
C ASN A 84 10.31 62.02 30.72
N GLU A 85 9.76 61.82 29.53
CA GLU A 85 9.68 62.85 28.49
C GLU A 85 8.38 62.68 27.70
N THR A 86 7.49 63.65 27.87
CA THR A 86 6.41 64.00 26.94
C THR A 86 6.99 64.47 25.62
N ASN A 87 6.50 63.97 24.48
CA ASN A 87 6.00 64.82 23.38
C ASN A 87 5.43 64.04 22.18
N GLN A 88 4.27 64.52 21.74
CA GLN A 88 3.78 64.59 20.36
C GLN A 88 3.19 63.32 19.69
N CYS A 89 1.86 63.25 19.76
CA CYS A 89 1.01 62.62 18.74
C CYS A 89 1.10 63.39 17.41
N THR A 90 1.34 62.68 16.32
CA THR A 90 0.92 63.04 14.96
C THR A 90 0.37 61.78 14.26
N PRO A 91 -0.54 61.92 13.28
CA PRO A 91 -1.65 60.99 13.10
C PRO A 91 -1.30 59.76 12.26
N LEU A 92 -2.01 58.67 12.57
CA LEU A 92 -2.08 57.42 11.81
C LEU A 92 -2.37 57.69 10.33
N LEU A 93 -1.36 57.47 9.48
CA LEU A 93 -1.57 57.17 8.07
C LEU A 93 -2.12 55.74 7.98
N CYS A 94 -3.38 55.62 7.56
CA CYS A 94 -3.97 54.37 7.08
C CYS A 94 -3.17 53.87 5.87
N GLY A 95 -2.21 52.98 6.10
CA GLY A 95 -1.63 52.14 5.06
C GLY A 95 -2.62 51.05 4.67
N ASN A 96 -3.11 51.10 3.44
CA ASN A 96 -4.01 50.10 2.85
C ASN A 96 -3.48 48.67 3.07
N SER A 97 -4.19 47.92 3.91
CA SER A 97 -3.93 46.52 4.25
C SER A 97 -4.50 45.58 3.19
N SER A 98 -4.16 45.81 1.92
CA SER A 98 -4.60 44.94 0.80
C SER A 98 -3.86 43.61 0.79
N ASN A 99 -2.65 43.57 1.36
CA ASN A 99 -1.81 42.37 1.38
C ASN A 99 -2.15 41.38 2.52
N SER A 100 -2.76 41.85 3.61
CA SER A 100 -3.10 40.97 4.76
C SER A 100 -4.35 40.12 4.50
N LEU A 101 -5.36 40.67 3.82
CA LEU A 101 -6.56 39.91 3.42
C LEU A 101 -6.24 38.87 2.33
N SER A 102 -5.39 39.20 1.35
CA SER A 102 -4.96 38.27 0.30
C SER A 102 -4.13 37.11 0.88
N ALA A 103 -3.23 37.39 1.82
CA ALA A 103 -2.44 36.36 2.50
C ALA A 103 -3.30 35.44 3.37
N ARG A 104 -4.29 35.99 4.10
CA ARG A 104 -5.21 35.22 4.96
C ARG A 104 -6.23 34.39 4.18
N SER A 105 -6.66 34.88 3.01
CA SER A 105 -7.53 34.12 2.10
C SER A 105 -6.78 32.97 1.43
N LYS A 106 -5.53 33.20 0.97
CA LYS A 106 -4.68 32.16 0.36
C LYS A 106 -4.33 31.01 1.32
N SER A 107 -4.14 31.29 2.61
CA SER A 107 -3.90 30.23 3.61
C SER A 107 -5.18 29.43 3.90
N SER A 108 -6.34 30.09 3.96
CA SER A 108 -7.64 29.41 4.18
C SER A 108 -7.99 28.43 3.05
N VAL A 109 -7.78 28.84 1.78
CA VAL A 109 -8.04 27.98 0.62
C VAL A 109 -7.12 26.75 0.60
N ARG A 110 -5.83 26.91 0.94
CA ARG A 110 -4.89 25.77 1.00
C ARG A 110 -5.30 24.73 2.04
N VAL A 111 -5.69 25.17 3.24
CA VAL A 111 -6.15 24.27 4.30
C VAL A 111 -7.39 23.49 3.88
N ILE A 112 -8.32 24.13 3.17
CA ILE A 112 -9.52 23.45 2.64
C ILE A 112 -9.12 22.40 1.58
N ILE A 113 -8.20 22.73 0.67
CA ILE A 113 -7.72 21.80 -0.36
C ILE A 113 -7.04 20.59 0.28
N GLU A 114 -6.18 20.82 1.27
CA GLU A 114 -5.49 19.76 2.03
C GLU A 114 -6.51 18.84 2.73
N ALA A 115 -7.49 19.42 3.42
CA ALA A 115 -8.53 18.63 4.10
C ALA A 115 -9.38 17.79 3.14
N ILE A 116 -9.76 18.35 1.99
CA ILE A 116 -10.51 17.61 0.95
C ILE A 116 -9.65 16.51 0.34
N SER A 117 -8.37 16.81 0.07
CA SER A 117 -7.41 15.86 -0.48
C SER A 117 -7.18 14.67 0.45
N ASP A 118 -7.00 14.93 1.74
CA ASP A 118 -6.85 13.89 2.77
C ASP A 118 -8.13 13.07 2.92
N ALA A 119 -9.30 13.71 2.96
CA ALA A 119 -10.58 13.01 3.03
C ALA A 119 -10.80 12.11 1.81
N PHE A 120 -10.45 12.58 0.60
CA PHE A 120 -10.54 11.78 -0.61
C PHE A 120 -9.57 10.60 -0.58
N SER A 121 -8.33 10.84 -0.15
CA SER A 121 -7.25 9.83 -0.15
C SER A 121 -7.43 8.78 0.93
N THR A 122 -8.01 9.13 2.08
CA THR A 122 -8.37 8.16 3.13
C THR A 122 -9.49 7.21 2.69
N ALA A 123 -10.37 7.66 1.78
CA ALA A 123 -11.38 6.83 1.14
C ALA A 123 -10.86 6.00 -0.05
N PHE A 124 -9.53 5.89 -0.25
CA PHE A 124 -8.98 5.18 -1.41
C PHE A 124 -9.47 3.74 -1.65
N PRO A 125 -9.76 2.88 -0.63
CA PRO A 125 -10.23 1.53 -0.91
C PRO A 125 -11.59 1.55 -1.60
N ILE A 126 -12.44 2.54 -1.27
CA ILE A 126 -13.76 2.73 -1.87
C ILE A 126 -13.61 3.12 -3.33
N TRP A 127 -12.73 4.08 -3.64
CA TRP A 127 -12.51 4.53 -5.01
C TRP A 127 -11.94 3.44 -5.91
N VAL A 128 -10.96 2.69 -5.43
CA VAL A 128 -10.35 1.59 -6.19
C VAL A 128 -11.35 0.45 -6.40
N ALA A 129 -12.10 0.06 -5.35
CA ALA A 129 -13.16 -0.94 -5.47
C ALA A 129 -14.25 -0.51 -6.46
N LEU A 130 -14.67 0.76 -6.41
CA LEU A 130 -15.65 1.31 -7.34
C LEU A 130 -15.15 1.29 -8.79
N GLY A 131 -13.89 1.66 -9.02
CA GLY A 131 -13.24 1.58 -10.34
C GLY A 131 -13.27 0.16 -10.90
N CYS A 132 -12.87 -0.82 -10.10
CA CYS A 132 -12.94 -2.24 -10.47
C CYS A 132 -14.37 -2.74 -10.71
N LEU A 133 -15.34 -2.31 -9.89
CA LEU A 133 -16.75 -2.68 -10.04
C LEU A 133 -17.34 -2.13 -11.34
N ILE A 134 -17.07 -0.86 -11.66
CA ILE A 134 -17.49 -0.27 -12.95
C ILE A 134 -16.82 -1.00 -14.11
N GLY A 135 -15.53 -1.35 -13.97
CA GLY A 135 -14.79 -2.11 -14.99
C GLY A 135 -15.42 -3.47 -15.27
N LEU A 136 -15.90 -4.15 -14.23
CA LEU A 136 -16.57 -5.45 -14.34
C LEU A 136 -17.99 -5.33 -14.93
N LEU A 137 -18.79 -4.37 -14.47
CA LEU A 137 -20.19 -4.23 -14.86
C LEU A 137 -20.39 -3.50 -16.20
N LYS A 138 -19.52 -2.57 -16.53
CA LYS A 138 -19.60 -1.74 -17.75
C LYS A 138 -18.21 -1.53 -18.36
N PRO A 139 -17.62 -2.56 -19.00
CA PRO A 139 -16.26 -2.47 -19.57
C PRO A 139 -16.05 -1.32 -20.55
N SER A 140 -17.08 -0.94 -21.31
CA SER A 140 -17.04 0.17 -22.28
C SER A 140 -16.75 1.53 -21.65
N SER A 141 -16.94 1.69 -20.33
CA SER A 141 -16.58 2.92 -19.60
C SER A 141 -15.07 3.19 -19.55
N PHE A 142 -14.22 2.20 -19.85
CA PHE A 142 -12.76 2.31 -19.83
C PHE A 142 -12.11 2.26 -21.23
N SER A 143 -12.89 2.23 -22.31
CA SER A 143 -12.36 2.13 -23.69
C SER A 143 -11.44 3.28 -24.10
N TRP A 144 -11.55 4.42 -23.44
CA TRP A 144 -10.71 5.60 -23.65
C TRP A 144 -9.34 5.49 -22.95
N VAL A 145 -9.14 4.52 -22.06
CA VAL A 145 -7.89 4.34 -21.32
C VAL A 145 -6.87 3.62 -22.18
N THR A 146 -5.92 4.39 -22.71
CA THR A 146 -4.84 3.84 -23.55
C THR A 146 -3.69 3.27 -22.71
N PRO A 147 -2.87 2.35 -23.27
CA PRO A 147 -1.64 1.88 -22.61
C PRO A 147 -0.70 3.04 -22.25
N GLN A 148 -0.58 4.03 -23.13
CA GLN A 148 0.27 5.20 -22.91
C GLN A 148 -0.19 6.03 -21.70
N MET A 149 -1.51 6.22 -21.53
CA MET A 149 -2.05 6.88 -20.34
C MET A 149 -1.79 6.09 -19.07
N SER A 150 -1.79 4.75 -19.13
CA SER A 150 -1.48 3.92 -17.97
C SER A 150 -0.03 4.11 -17.52
N ILE A 151 0.90 4.15 -18.49
CA ILE A 151 2.31 4.45 -18.22
C ILE A 151 2.46 5.86 -17.64
N TRP A 152 1.89 6.88 -18.28
CA TRP A 152 1.96 8.26 -17.79
C TRP A 152 1.33 8.43 -16.40
N GLY A 153 0.19 7.80 -16.17
CA GLY A 153 -0.47 7.79 -14.86
C GLY A 153 0.47 7.23 -13.80
N LEU A 154 1.02 6.03 -14.01
CA LEU A 154 1.98 5.43 -13.07
C LEU A 154 3.20 6.33 -12.88
N THR A 155 3.81 6.83 -13.96
CA THR A 155 4.96 7.76 -13.90
C THR A 155 4.66 8.99 -13.04
N ILE A 156 3.49 9.61 -13.19
CA ILE A 156 3.08 10.78 -12.39
C ILE A 156 2.90 10.39 -10.92
N THR A 157 2.33 9.22 -10.62
CA THR A 157 2.21 8.75 -9.23
C THR A 157 3.55 8.45 -8.58
N MET A 158 4.50 7.87 -9.32
CA MET A 158 5.86 7.60 -8.86
C MET A 158 6.67 8.89 -8.69
N LEU A 159 6.48 9.87 -9.57
CA LEU A 159 7.00 11.23 -9.38
C LEU A 159 6.47 11.85 -8.09
N GLY A 160 5.16 11.73 -7.83
CA GLY A 160 4.52 12.21 -6.60
C GLY A 160 5.07 11.57 -5.34
N MET A 161 5.30 10.26 -5.36
CA MET A 161 6.03 9.55 -4.29
C MET A 161 7.42 10.15 -4.10
N GLY A 162 8.18 10.37 -5.18
CA GLY A 162 9.50 10.99 -5.10
C GLY A 162 9.46 12.37 -4.43
N MET A 163 8.44 13.17 -4.73
CA MET A 163 8.26 14.50 -4.14
C MET A 163 8.02 14.48 -2.62
N THR A 164 7.66 13.33 -2.03
CA THR A 164 7.53 13.19 -0.57
C THR A 164 8.82 12.76 0.12
N LEU A 165 9.88 12.41 -0.64
CA LEU A 165 11.15 11.96 -0.07
C LEU A 165 12.08 13.15 0.19
N THR A 166 12.57 13.29 1.41
CA THR A 166 13.63 14.24 1.76
C THR A 166 14.97 13.53 2.00
N LEU A 167 16.08 14.26 1.89
CA LEU A 167 17.39 13.72 2.30
C LEU A 167 17.43 13.41 3.79
N ASP A 168 16.69 14.16 4.60
CA ASP A 168 16.57 13.92 6.04
C ASP A 168 15.87 12.58 6.31
N ASP A 169 14.78 12.26 5.60
CA ASP A 169 14.12 10.96 5.68
C ASP A 169 15.10 9.84 5.36
N LEU A 170 15.82 9.94 4.23
CA LEU A 170 16.82 8.95 3.83
C LEU A 170 17.97 8.83 4.83
N SER A 171 18.42 9.93 5.42
CA SER A 171 19.44 9.92 6.47
C SER A 171 18.93 9.26 7.76
N GLY A 172 17.64 9.41 8.06
CA GLY A 172 16.96 8.74 9.17
C GLY A 172 16.96 7.21 9.06
N ALA A 173 17.16 6.65 7.86
CA ALA A 173 17.38 5.20 7.69
C ALA A 173 18.56 4.69 8.51
N PHE A 174 19.60 5.50 8.66
CA PHE A 174 20.78 5.15 9.46
C PHE A 174 20.50 5.15 10.95
N SER A 175 19.40 5.78 11.40
CA SER A 175 18.96 5.79 12.80
C SER A 175 18.12 4.58 13.18
N MET A 176 17.50 3.88 12.21
CA MET A 176 16.66 2.69 12.43
C MET A 176 17.07 1.50 11.52
N PRO A 177 18.36 1.09 11.51
CA PRO A 177 18.86 0.12 10.55
C PRO A 177 18.26 -1.27 10.76
N LYS A 178 17.97 -1.66 12.01
CA LYS A 178 17.41 -2.97 12.35
C LYS A 178 16.02 -3.14 11.73
N GLU A 179 15.17 -2.13 11.88
CA GLU A 179 13.80 -2.10 11.41
C GLU A 179 13.73 -2.07 9.89
N VAL A 180 14.54 -1.20 9.26
CA VAL A 180 14.59 -1.06 7.79
C VAL A 180 15.10 -2.35 7.14
N ILE A 181 16.17 -2.96 7.66
CA ILE A 181 16.72 -4.21 7.12
C ILE A 181 15.73 -5.35 7.32
N ALA A 182 15.14 -5.49 8.51
CA ALA A 182 14.14 -6.52 8.77
C ALA A 182 12.95 -6.38 7.82
N GLY A 183 12.42 -5.16 7.69
CA GLY A 183 11.32 -4.86 6.78
C GLY A 183 11.65 -5.17 5.32
N PHE A 184 12.84 -4.78 4.85
CA PHE A 184 13.32 -5.07 3.50
C PHE A 184 13.45 -6.57 3.21
N CYS A 185 14.06 -7.32 4.14
CA CYS A 185 14.20 -8.76 4.00
C CYS A 185 12.85 -9.45 4.00
N LEU A 186 11.91 -9.03 4.85
CA LEU A 186 10.56 -9.58 4.89
C LEU A 186 9.76 -9.26 3.63
N GLN A 187 9.86 -8.03 3.11
CA GLN A 187 9.22 -7.61 1.86
C GLN A 187 9.57 -8.53 0.68
N TYR A 188 10.87 -8.76 0.47
CA TYR A 188 11.35 -9.55 -0.67
C TYR A 188 11.48 -11.06 -0.40
N SER A 189 11.06 -11.53 0.76
CA SER A 189 10.95 -12.97 1.07
C SER A 189 9.49 -13.40 1.22
N VAL A 190 8.75 -12.80 2.15
CA VAL A 190 7.37 -13.18 2.49
C VAL A 190 6.47 -13.07 1.27
N MET A 191 6.42 -11.91 0.61
CA MET A 191 5.45 -11.68 -0.46
C MET A 191 5.70 -12.53 -1.71
N PRO A 192 6.94 -12.65 -2.24
CA PRO A 192 7.21 -13.52 -3.38
C PRO A 192 6.95 -15.00 -3.07
N LEU A 193 7.38 -15.47 -1.88
CA LEU A 193 7.15 -16.86 -1.47
C LEU A 193 5.67 -17.15 -1.27
N SER A 194 4.92 -16.25 -0.63
CA SER A 194 3.48 -16.36 -0.51
C SER A 194 2.79 -16.41 -1.86
N GLY A 195 3.16 -15.54 -2.81
CA GLY A 195 2.59 -15.57 -4.17
C GLY A 195 2.84 -16.93 -4.86
N PHE A 196 4.04 -17.47 -4.69
CA PHE A 196 4.40 -18.79 -5.21
C PHE A 196 3.62 -19.93 -4.53
N PHE A 197 3.54 -19.95 -3.20
CA PHE A 197 2.84 -21.02 -2.49
C PHE A 197 1.32 -20.95 -2.66
N VAL A 198 0.72 -19.76 -2.64
CA VAL A 198 -0.72 -19.58 -2.87
C VAL A 198 -1.10 -19.98 -4.28
N SER A 199 -0.29 -19.63 -5.29
CA SER A 199 -0.56 -20.04 -6.67
C SER A 199 -0.53 -21.55 -6.85
N LYS A 200 0.40 -22.25 -6.20
CA LYS A 200 0.45 -23.72 -6.18
C LYS A 200 -0.70 -24.34 -5.38
N LEU A 201 -0.98 -23.83 -4.19
CA LEU A 201 -2.02 -24.35 -3.30
C LEU A 201 -3.40 -24.31 -3.96
N LEU A 202 -3.69 -23.23 -4.68
CA LEU A 202 -4.96 -23.06 -5.37
C LEU A 202 -4.99 -23.63 -6.79
N GLY A 203 -3.87 -24.15 -7.31
CA GLY A 203 -3.78 -24.66 -8.68
C GLY A 203 -4.12 -23.60 -9.73
N LEU A 204 -3.57 -22.39 -9.59
CA LEU A 204 -3.90 -21.29 -10.49
C LEU A 204 -3.40 -21.57 -11.92
N PRO A 205 -4.17 -21.19 -12.96
CA PRO A 205 -3.68 -21.13 -14.32
C PRO A 205 -2.39 -20.30 -14.43
N SER A 206 -1.48 -20.71 -15.31
CA SER A 206 -0.12 -20.14 -15.41
C SER A 206 -0.06 -18.61 -15.50
N HIS A 207 -1.00 -17.98 -16.21
CA HIS A 207 -1.06 -16.52 -16.34
C HIS A 207 -1.47 -15.84 -15.02
N TYR A 208 -2.44 -16.40 -14.28
CA TYR A 208 -2.83 -15.87 -12.97
C TYR A 208 -1.76 -16.14 -11.92
N ALA A 209 -1.10 -17.30 -11.96
CA ALA A 209 0.04 -17.62 -11.10
C ALA A 209 1.19 -16.63 -11.32
N ALA A 210 1.55 -16.36 -12.57
CA ALA A 210 2.58 -15.38 -12.93
C ALA A 210 2.22 -13.97 -12.45
N GLY A 211 0.97 -13.54 -12.65
CA GLY A 211 0.50 -12.24 -12.17
C GLY A 211 0.53 -12.12 -10.65
N LEU A 212 0.10 -13.16 -9.92
CA LEU A 212 0.11 -13.18 -8.46
C LEU A 212 1.54 -13.14 -7.90
N ILE A 213 2.47 -13.88 -8.51
CA ILE A 213 3.89 -13.85 -8.15
C ILE A 213 4.48 -12.47 -8.44
N LEU A 214 4.18 -11.89 -9.60
CA LEU A 214 4.66 -10.55 -9.97
C LEU A 214 4.23 -9.51 -8.93
N VAL A 215 2.97 -9.53 -8.48
CA VAL A 215 2.48 -8.68 -7.37
C VAL A 215 3.34 -8.87 -6.13
N GLY A 216 3.63 -10.12 -5.74
CA GLY A 216 4.46 -10.42 -4.58
C GLY A 216 5.92 -9.94 -4.72
N CYS A 217 6.44 -9.86 -5.95
CA CYS A 217 7.79 -9.37 -6.26
C CYS A 217 7.90 -7.84 -6.32
N CYS A 218 6.78 -7.11 -6.43
CA CYS A 218 6.79 -5.66 -6.43
C CYS A 218 7.25 -5.07 -5.07
N PRO A 219 7.74 -3.82 -5.04
CA PRO A 219 8.04 -3.11 -3.80
C PRO A 219 6.77 -2.74 -3.03
N GLY A 220 6.95 -2.19 -1.83
CA GLY A 220 5.87 -1.60 -1.05
C GLY A 220 5.15 -0.47 -1.82
N GLY A 221 3.84 -0.34 -1.60
CA GLY A 221 2.99 0.63 -2.28
C GLY A 221 2.71 1.86 -1.44
N THR A 222 2.78 3.06 -2.01
CA THR A 222 2.66 4.36 -1.31
C THR A 222 1.46 4.56 -0.39
N ALA A 223 0.36 3.85 -0.65
CA ALA A 223 -0.81 3.87 0.21
C ALA A 223 -0.50 3.34 1.63
N SER A 224 0.56 2.54 1.80
CA SER A 224 1.07 2.08 3.08
C SER A 224 1.37 3.23 4.04
N ASN A 225 1.93 4.35 3.55
CA ASN A 225 2.26 5.51 4.39
C ASN A 225 1.01 6.09 5.08
N ILE A 226 -0.09 6.21 4.31
CA ILE A 226 -1.39 6.70 4.83
C ILE A 226 -1.97 5.68 5.82
N VAL A 227 -1.92 4.40 5.48
CA VAL A 227 -2.43 3.32 6.34
C VAL A 227 -1.63 3.21 7.64
N THR A 228 -0.31 3.37 7.59
CA THR A 228 0.59 3.42 8.75
C THR A 228 0.26 4.61 9.64
N TYR A 229 0.01 5.79 9.07
CA TYR A 229 -0.43 6.97 9.82
C TYR A 229 -1.74 6.70 10.56
N ILE A 230 -2.75 6.14 9.88
CA ILE A 230 -4.05 5.79 10.49
C ILE A 230 -3.87 4.75 11.61
N ALA A 231 -3.01 3.76 11.39
CA ALA A 231 -2.68 2.69 12.33
C ALA A 231 -1.90 3.15 13.57
N ARG A 232 -1.48 4.43 13.63
CA ARG A 232 -0.54 4.95 14.64
C ARG A 232 0.78 4.16 14.65
N GLY A 233 1.25 3.76 13.47
CA GLY A 233 2.56 3.15 13.27
C GLY A 233 3.67 4.20 13.15
N ASN A 234 4.89 3.72 12.96
CA ASN A 234 6.05 4.56 12.66
C ASN A 234 6.02 4.96 11.17
N VAL A 235 5.55 6.18 10.88
CA VAL A 235 5.42 6.69 9.49
C VAL A 235 6.79 6.91 8.84
N ALA A 236 7.78 7.39 9.59
CA ALA A 236 9.13 7.58 9.08
C ALA A 236 9.73 6.25 8.60
N LEU A 237 9.54 5.18 9.37
CA LEU A 237 9.93 3.82 8.96
C LEU A 237 9.19 3.36 7.69
N SER A 238 7.89 3.65 7.55
CA SER A 238 7.09 3.32 6.34
C SER A 238 7.70 3.95 5.09
N VAL A 239 7.96 5.27 5.15
CA VAL A 239 8.54 6.03 4.03
C VAL A 239 9.91 5.46 3.65
N LEU A 240 10.74 5.14 4.64
CA LEU A 240 12.06 4.56 4.44
C LEU A 240 12.01 3.17 3.80
N MET A 241 11.12 2.30 4.27
CA MET A 241 10.93 0.96 3.72
C MET A 241 10.40 1.01 2.29
N THR A 242 9.40 1.86 2.02
CA THR A 242 8.88 2.08 0.67
C THR A 242 9.97 2.61 -0.27
N ALA A 243 10.77 3.59 0.18
CA ALA A 243 11.89 4.11 -0.61
C ALA A 243 12.93 3.01 -0.90
N ALA A 244 13.44 2.34 0.13
CA ALA A 244 14.46 1.30 0.00
C ALA A 244 14.01 0.14 -0.90
N SER A 245 12.75 -0.31 -0.73
CA SER A 245 12.17 -1.35 -1.58
C SER A 245 12.01 -0.86 -3.02
N THR A 246 11.56 0.38 -3.24
CA THR A 246 11.39 0.97 -4.58
C THR A 246 12.71 1.11 -5.33
N PHE A 247 13.79 1.57 -4.66
CA PHE A 247 15.13 1.62 -5.25
C PHE A 247 15.62 0.23 -5.67
N SER A 248 15.42 -0.75 -4.80
CA SER A 248 15.84 -2.13 -5.04
C SER A 248 14.95 -2.87 -6.05
N ALA A 249 13.74 -2.36 -6.31
CA ALA A 249 12.75 -3.00 -7.18
C ALA A 249 13.25 -3.19 -8.61
N VAL A 250 14.14 -2.30 -9.09
CA VAL A 250 14.76 -2.40 -10.42
C VAL A 250 15.48 -3.73 -10.62
N VAL A 251 16.08 -4.27 -9.56
CA VAL A 251 16.81 -5.55 -9.60
C VAL A 251 15.96 -6.67 -9.02
N MET A 252 15.34 -6.45 -7.88
CA MET A 252 14.62 -7.50 -7.13
C MET A 252 13.36 -7.96 -7.85
N THR A 253 12.56 -7.05 -8.43
CA THR A 253 11.31 -7.41 -9.11
C THR A 253 11.56 -8.31 -10.31
N PRO A 254 12.45 -7.97 -11.26
CA PRO A 254 12.75 -8.85 -12.39
C PRO A 254 13.40 -10.16 -11.96
N TYR A 255 14.37 -10.11 -11.03
CA TYR A 255 15.09 -11.30 -10.57
C TYR A 255 14.14 -12.33 -9.92
N LEU A 256 13.32 -11.89 -8.97
CA LEU A 256 12.38 -12.77 -8.27
C LEU A 256 11.26 -13.25 -9.19
N THR A 257 10.76 -12.38 -10.07
CA THR A 257 9.73 -12.75 -11.05
C THR A 257 10.27 -13.80 -12.04
N ALA A 258 11.46 -13.60 -12.60
CA ALA A 258 12.07 -14.57 -13.50
C ALA A 258 12.28 -15.93 -12.81
N LYS A 259 12.72 -15.91 -11.55
CA LYS A 259 12.97 -17.15 -10.79
C LYS A 259 11.70 -17.89 -10.40
N LEU A 260 10.66 -17.18 -9.97
CA LEU A 260 9.44 -17.79 -9.42
C LEU A 260 8.34 -17.96 -10.48
N ALA A 261 8.11 -16.95 -11.33
CA ALA A 261 7.10 -16.98 -12.38
C ALA A 261 7.61 -17.63 -13.68
N GLY A 262 8.93 -17.69 -13.91
CA GLY A 262 9.53 -18.27 -15.11
C GLY A 262 9.20 -19.74 -15.38
N GLN A 263 8.76 -20.48 -14.35
CA GLN A 263 8.26 -21.85 -14.51
C GLN A 263 6.85 -21.94 -15.09
N TYR A 264 6.09 -20.84 -15.07
CA TYR A 264 4.71 -20.77 -15.55
C TYR A 264 4.61 -20.13 -16.93
N VAL A 265 5.42 -19.09 -17.18
CA VAL A 265 5.41 -18.29 -18.42
C VAL A 265 6.81 -17.78 -18.72
N ALA A 266 7.11 -17.50 -19.99
CA ALA A 266 8.33 -16.80 -20.36
C ALA A 266 8.33 -15.39 -19.76
N VAL A 267 9.40 -15.03 -19.07
CA VAL A 267 9.56 -13.72 -18.40
C VAL A 267 10.67 -12.94 -19.09
N ASP A 268 10.35 -11.77 -19.63
CA ASP A 268 11.35 -10.82 -20.11
C ASP A 268 11.96 -10.04 -18.93
N ALA A 269 12.95 -10.65 -18.26
CA ALA A 269 13.60 -10.03 -17.10
C ALA A 269 14.33 -8.72 -17.45
N ALA A 270 14.92 -8.63 -18.65
CA ALA A 270 15.61 -7.42 -19.09
C ALA A 270 14.63 -6.28 -19.38
N GLY A 271 13.50 -6.59 -20.03
CA GLY A 271 12.39 -5.67 -20.22
C GLY A 271 11.80 -5.19 -18.90
N LEU A 272 11.53 -6.10 -17.95
CA LEU A 272 11.05 -5.75 -16.61
C LEU A 272 12.01 -4.80 -15.89
N LEU A 273 13.32 -5.05 -15.98
CA LEU A 273 14.35 -4.19 -15.38
C LEU A 273 14.33 -2.79 -16.00
N MET A 274 14.35 -2.71 -17.33
CA MET A 274 14.35 -1.43 -18.05
C MET A 274 13.07 -0.63 -17.81
N SER A 275 11.89 -1.27 -17.86
CA SER A 275 10.62 -0.60 -17.54
C SER A 275 10.57 -0.13 -16.10
N THR A 276 11.05 -0.94 -15.14
CA THR A 276 11.06 -0.53 -13.73
C THR A 276 12.01 0.65 -13.52
N LEU A 277 13.18 0.64 -14.15
CA LEU A 277 14.11 1.77 -14.11
C LEU A 277 13.46 3.05 -14.67
N GLN A 278 12.81 2.96 -15.83
CA GLN A 278 12.28 4.14 -16.55
C GLN A 278 10.97 4.66 -15.96
N VAL A 279 10.05 3.79 -15.56
CA VAL A 279 8.68 4.15 -15.15
C VAL A 279 8.58 4.34 -13.63
N VAL A 280 9.54 3.83 -12.86
CA VAL A 280 9.53 3.92 -11.39
C VAL A 280 10.74 4.70 -10.88
N LEU A 281 11.95 4.18 -11.09
CA LEU A 281 13.14 4.73 -10.43
C LEU A 281 13.45 6.16 -10.90
N LEU A 282 13.45 6.40 -12.22
CA LEU A 282 13.73 7.73 -12.77
C LEU A 282 12.70 8.78 -12.29
N PRO A 283 11.38 8.53 -12.33
CA PRO A 283 10.39 9.45 -11.78
C PRO A 283 10.54 9.69 -10.27
N VAL A 284 10.81 8.66 -9.48
CA VAL A 284 11.02 8.82 -8.03
C VAL A 284 12.24 9.69 -7.75
N LEU A 285 13.35 9.45 -8.44
CA LEU A 285 14.56 10.27 -8.33
C LEU A 285 14.32 11.73 -8.78
N ALA A 286 13.58 11.92 -9.87
CA ALA A 286 13.20 13.25 -10.32
C ALA A 286 12.30 13.97 -9.30
N GLY A 287 11.36 13.26 -8.67
CA GLY A 287 10.50 13.80 -7.63
C GLY A 287 11.30 14.22 -6.39
N ALA A 288 12.23 13.38 -5.94
CA ALA A 288 13.11 13.68 -4.80
C ALA A 288 14.02 14.89 -5.12
N PHE A 289 14.54 14.96 -6.34
CA PHE A 289 15.29 16.12 -6.82
C PHE A 289 14.44 17.41 -6.81
N LEU A 290 13.18 17.33 -7.28
CA LEU A 290 12.25 18.46 -7.21
C LEU A 290 11.97 18.89 -5.76
N ASN A 291 11.82 17.94 -4.85
CA ASN A 291 11.63 18.25 -3.43
C ASN A 291 12.85 18.96 -2.84
N GLN A 292 14.06 18.53 -3.19
CA GLN A 292 15.29 19.12 -2.66
C GLN A 292 15.53 20.56 -3.14
N TYR A 293 15.36 20.81 -4.45
CA TYR A 293 15.79 22.08 -5.07
C TYR A 293 14.63 23.02 -5.43
N PHE A 294 13.41 22.50 -5.59
CA PHE A 294 12.24 23.26 -6.04
C PHE A 294 11.09 23.18 -5.01
N GLN A 295 11.42 23.34 -3.72
CA GLN A 295 10.48 23.24 -2.59
C GLN A 295 9.22 24.11 -2.76
N GLY A 296 9.33 25.29 -3.39
CA GLY A 296 8.17 26.15 -3.65
C GLY A 296 7.14 25.50 -4.58
N LEU A 297 7.61 24.81 -5.63
CA LEU A 297 6.76 24.04 -6.54
C LEU A 297 6.17 22.81 -5.83
N VAL A 298 7.00 22.06 -5.10
CA VAL A 298 6.53 20.87 -4.38
C VAL A 298 5.49 21.23 -3.31
N LYS A 299 5.67 22.31 -2.55
CA LYS A 299 4.65 22.82 -1.61
C LYS A 299 3.36 23.29 -2.29
N PHE A 300 3.39 23.57 -3.59
CA PHE A 300 2.19 23.94 -4.33
C PHE A 300 1.47 22.70 -4.87
N VAL A 301 2.20 21.69 -5.35
CA VAL A 301 1.64 20.51 -6.03
C VAL A 301 1.37 19.34 -5.08
N SER A 302 2.17 19.17 -4.02
CA SER A 302 2.07 18.03 -3.08
C SER A 302 0.67 17.79 -2.50
N PRO A 303 -0.16 18.81 -2.16
CA PRO A 303 -1.51 18.55 -1.67
C PRO A 303 -2.41 17.85 -2.69
N LEU A 304 -2.10 17.92 -3.99
CA LEU A 304 -2.88 17.29 -5.06
C LEU A 304 -2.37 15.90 -5.44
N MET A 305 -1.14 15.53 -5.03
CA MET A 305 -0.54 14.26 -5.44
C MET A 305 -1.27 13.02 -4.89
N PRO A 306 -1.69 12.96 -3.61
CA PRO A 306 -2.44 11.82 -3.08
C PRO A 306 -3.75 11.51 -3.83
N PRO A 307 -4.67 12.47 -4.08
CA PRO A 307 -5.92 12.18 -4.78
C PRO A 307 -5.69 11.85 -6.26
N VAL A 308 -4.68 12.46 -6.90
CA VAL A 308 -4.26 12.09 -8.27
C VAL A 308 -3.78 10.63 -8.29
N ALA A 309 -3.00 10.20 -7.29
CA ALA A 309 -2.56 8.82 -7.21
C ALA A 309 -3.72 7.84 -7.01
N VAL A 310 -4.63 8.13 -6.08
CA VAL A 310 -5.82 7.30 -5.82
C VAL A 310 -6.70 7.19 -7.07
N GLY A 311 -6.97 8.31 -7.74
CA GLY A 311 -7.74 8.34 -8.99
C GLY A 311 -7.07 7.54 -10.11
N THR A 312 -5.75 7.65 -10.23
CA THR A 312 -4.96 6.87 -11.20
C THR A 312 -5.04 5.37 -10.91
N VAL A 313 -4.86 4.96 -9.65
CA VAL A 313 -4.98 3.54 -9.26
C VAL A 313 -6.38 3.01 -9.59
N ALA A 314 -7.43 3.73 -9.24
CA ALA A 314 -8.81 3.33 -9.53
C ALA A 314 -9.07 3.21 -11.04
N LEU A 315 -8.55 4.15 -11.83
CA LEU A 315 -8.66 4.14 -13.29
C LEU A 315 -7.94 2.92 -13.91
N LEU A 316 -6.68 2.69 -13.53
CA LEU A 316 -5.84 1.64 -14.09
C LEU A 316 -6.36 0.25 -13.71
N CYS A 317 -6.76 0.06 -12.45
CA CYS A 317 -7.34 -1.21 -12.01
C CYS A 317 -8.70 -1.46 -12.69
N GLY A 318 -9.56 -0.43 -12.78
CA GLY A 318 -10.83 -0.53 -13.49
C GLY A 318 -10.66 -0.91 -14.97
N ASN A 319 -9.70 -0.30 -15.67
CA ASN A 319 -9.38 -0.63 -17.05
C ASN A 319 -8.89 -2.09 -17.21
N ALA A 320 -8.02 -2.55 -16.31
CA ALA A 320 -7.52 -3.93 -16.36
C ALA A 320 -8.62 -4.98 -16.15
N ILE A 321 -9.55 -4.71 -15.23
CA ILE A 321 -10.73 -5.55 -15.02
C ILE A 321 -11.66 -5.49 -16.23
N ALA A 322 -11.86 -4.31 -16.84
CA ALA A 322 -12.68 -4.15 -18.03
C ALA A 322 -12.16 -4.99 -19.21
N GLN A 323 -10.86 -4.94 -19.48
CA GLN A 323 -10.21 -5.70 -20.57
C GLN A 323 -10.33 -7.21 -20.42
N SER A 324 -10.48 -7.70 -19.20
CA SER A 324 -10.53 -9.13 -18.87
C SER A 324 -11.86 -9.59 -18.27
N SER A 325 -12.90 -8.75 -18.36
CA SER A 325 -14.18 -8.92 -17.65
C SER A 325 -14.85 -10.28 -17.92
N SER A 326 -14.90 -10.71 -19.17
CA SER A 326 -15.50 -12.00 -19.56
C SER A 326 -14.77 -13.21 -18.94
N ALA A 327 -13.44 -13.19 -18.92
CA ALA A 327 -12.63 -14.23 -18.29
C ALA A 327 -12.76 -14.21 -16.76
N ILE A 328 -12.80 -13.01 -16.16
CA ILE A 328 -12.98 -12.82 -14.72
C ILE A 328 -14.34 -13.33 -14.25
N MET A 329 -15.40 -13.24 -15.06
CA MET A 329 -16.69 -13.83 -14.68
C MET A 329 -16.63 -15.35 -14.50
N MET A 330 -15.69 -16.03 -15.15
CA MET A 330 -15.52 -17.48 -15.07
C MET A 330 -14.54 -17.91 -13.97
N SER A 331 -13.44 -17.17 -13.76
CA SER A 331 -12.33 -17.54 -12.86
C SER A 331 -12.05 -16.54 -11.73
N GLY A 332 -12.79 -15.43 -11.68
CA GLY A 332 -12.49 -14.27 -10.84
C GLY A 332 -12.55 -14.56 -9.36
N VAL A 333 -13.44 -15.46 -8.91
CA VAL A 333 -13.52 -15.87 -7.50
C VAL A 333 -12.20 -16.48 -7.03
N GLN A 334 -11.60 -17.35 -7.84
CA GLN A 334 -10.33 -18.00 -7.50
C GLN A 334 -9.19 -16.97 -7.41
N VAL A 335 -9.16 -15.99 -8.32
CA VAL A 335 -8.18 -14.89 -8.30
C VAL A 335 -8.37 -13.97 -7.08
N VAL A 336 -9.61 -13.64 -6.72
CA VAL A 336 -9.91 -12.85 -5.51
C VAL A 336 -9.46 -13.59 -4.26
N ILE A 337 -9.76 -14.89 -4.13
CA ILE A 337 -9.30 -15.70 -3.00
C ILE A 337 -7.77 -15.73 -2.96
N ALA A 338 -7.11 -15.92 -4.11
CA ALA A 338 -5.65 -15.93 -4.18
C ALA A 338 -5.04 -14.59 -3.73
N CYS A 339 -5.55 -13.45 -4.21
CA CYS A 339 -5.07 -12.14 -3.80
C CYS A 339 -5.35 -11.87 -2.31
N CYS A 340 -6.53 -12.25 -1.80
CA CYS A 340 -6.85 -12.16 -0.37
C CYS A 340 -5.86 -12.98 0.48
N LEU A 341 -5.55 -14.21 0.09
CA LEU A 341 -4.58 -15.05 0.79
C LEU A 341 -3.16 -14.48 0.71
N LEU A 342 -2.74 -14.00 -0.47
CA LEU A 342 -1.44 -13.34 -0.65
C LEU A 342 -1.28 -12.18 0.33
N HIS A 343 -2.20 -11.21 0.31
CA HIS A 343 -2.08 -10.04 1.18
C HIS A 343 -2.27 -10.39 2.65
N SER A 344 -3.24 -11.25 2.99
CA SER A 344 -3.41 -11.70 4.38
C SER A 344 -2.13 -12.33 4.92
N SER A 345 -1.44 -13.12 4.10
CA SER A 345 -0.14 -13.70 4.47
C SER A 345 0.95 -12.64 4.62
N GLY A 346 0.99 -11.63 3.75
CA GLY A 346 1.93 -10.50 3.84
C GLY A 346 1.77 -9.72 5.14
N PHE A 347 0.54 -9.30 5.47
CA PHE A 347 0.23 -8.62 6.72
C PHE A 347 0.55 -9.51 7.93
N PHE A 348 0.09 -10.77 7.92
CA PHE A 348 0.25 -11.70 9.03
C PHE A 348 1.73 -12.05 9.30
N PHE A 349 2.44 -12.57 8.30
CA PHE A 349 3.84 -12.96 8.46
C PHE A 349 4.76 -11.75 8.58
N GLY A 350 4.46 -10.61 7.93
CA GLY A 350 5.17 -9.35 8.13
C GLY A 350 5.14 -8.91 9.59
N TYR A 351 3.96 -8.96 10.24
CA TYR A 351 3.84 -8.67 11.67
C TYR A 351 4.56 -9.72 12.53
N MET A 352 4.23 -11.00 12.32
CA MET A 352 4.69 -12.08 13.20
C MET A 352 6.22 -12.22 13.16
N LEU A 353 6.82 -12.21 11.97
CA LEU A 353 8.27 -12.35 11.81
C LEU A 353 8.99 -11.10 12.33
N ALA A 354 8.46 -9.89 12.13
CA ALA A 354 9.03 -8.69 12.75
C ALA A 354 9.05 -8.80 14.29
N ARG A 355 7.98 -9.30 14.90
CA ARG A 355 7.95 -9.54 16.35
C ARG A 355 8.95 -10.61 16.80
N LEU A 356 9.13 -11.69 16.03
CA LEU A 356 10.15 -12.70 16.33
C LEU A 356 11.58 -12.16 16.22
N LEU A 357 11.83 -11.18 15.35
CA LEU A 357 13.11 -10.47 15.26
C LEU A 357 13.33 -9.44 16.39
N GLY A 358 12.40 -9.37 17.35
CA GLY A 358 12.46 -8.44 18.48
C GLY A 358 12.26 -6.99 18.06
N ILE A 359 11.47 -6.74 17.01
CA ILE A 359 11.02 -5.39 16.66
C ILE A 359 9.85 -5.00 17.57
N ASP A 360 9.81 -3.73 17.98
CA ASP A 360 8.75 -3.18 18.83
C ASP A 360 7.37 -3.23 18.14
N ILE A 361 6.30 -3.04 18.91
CA ILE A 361 4.92 -3.17 18.40
C ILE A 361 4.63 -2.17 17.29
N THR A 362 5.05 -0.92 17.47
CA THR A 362 4.75 0.19 16.55
C THR A 362 5.46 -0.03 15.22
N SER A 363 6.75 -0.37 15.26
CA SER A 363 7.52 -0.68 14.05
C SER A 363 7.10 -2.00 13.40
N ALA A 364 6.69 -3.02 14.16
CA ALA A 364 6.17 -4.27 13.60
C ALA A 364 4.82 -4.09 12.90
N ARG A 365 3.96 -3.17 13.38
CA ARG A 365 2.74 -2.76 12.66
C ARG A 365 3.10 -2.08 11.34
N THR A 366 4.08 -1.18 11.34
CA THR A 366 4.59 -0.57 10.10
C THR A 366 5.11 -1.63 9.12
N ILE A 367 5.97 -2.54 9.58
CA ILE A 367 6.52 -3.61 8.73
C ILE A 367 5.40 -4.50 8.18
N SER A 368 4.39 -4.84 8.98
CA SER A 368 3.22 -5.58 8.52
C SER A 368 2.46 -4.87 7.39
N ILE A 369 2.27 -3.55 7.52
CA ILE A 369 1.59 -2.74 6.50
C ILE A 369 2.42 -2.67 5.23
N GLU A 370 3.71 -2.37 5.35
CA GLU A 370 4.61 -2.28 4.20
C GLU A 370 4.69 -3.60 3.44
N VAL A 371 4.92 -4.72 4.15
CA VAL A 371 4.99 -6.06 3.52
C VAL A 371 3.65 -6.47 2.94
N GLY A 372 2.53 -6.16 3.60
CA GLY A 372 1.19 -6.52 3.12
C GLY A 372 0.72 -5.68 1.94
N MET A 373 1.16 -4.42 1.83
CA MET A 373 0.71 -3.46 0.82
C MET A 373 1.73 -3.31 -0.30
N GLN A 374 1.48 -4.01 -1.41
CA GLN A 374 2.32 -3.94 -2.61
C GLN A 374 2.02 -2.72 -3.48
N ASN A 375 3.00 -2.33 -4.29
CA ASN A 375 2.78 -1.48 -5.45
C ASN A 375 2.14 -2.26 -6.60
N SER A 376 0.87 -2.60 -6.43
CA SER A 376 0.11 -3.44 -7.37
C SER A 376 -0.10 -2.77 -8.73
N VAL A 377 -0.06 -1.43 -8.79
CA VAL A 377 -0.13 -0.68 -10.07
C VAL A 377 1.15 -0.83 -10.88
N LEU A 378 2.32 -0.88 -10.22
CA LEU A 378 3.55 -1.25 -10.92
C LEU A 378 3.44 -2.66 -11.51
N GLY A 379 2.98 -3.63 -10.71
CA GLY A 379 2.74 -5.00 -11.19
C GLY A 379 1.81 -5.03 -12.40
N LEU A 380 0.75 -4.21 -12.39
CA LEU A 380 -0.19 -4.07 -13.50
C LEU A 380 0.50 -3.59 -14.79
N VAL A 381 1.29 -2.51 -14.72
CA VAL A 381 1.97 -1.96 -15.89
C VAL A 381 3.01 -2.92 -16.43
N LEU A 382 3.79 -3.57 -15.55
CA LEU A 382 4.76 -4.59 -15.94
C LEU A 382 4.09 -5.82 -16.57
N ALA A 383 2.97 -6.28 -16.02
CA ALA A 383 2.19 -7.38 -16.58
C ALA A 383 1.75 -7.08 -18.02
N ASN A 384 1.20 -5.89 -18.26
CA ASN A 384 0.73 -5.48 -19.58
C ASN A 384 1.85 -5.28 -20.60
N GLN A 385 3.05 -4.92 -20.17
CA GLN A 385 4.19 -4.68 -21.07
C GLN A 385 4.98 -5.94 -21.41
N HIS A 386 5.15 -6.84 -20.44
CA HIS A 386 6.17 -7.90 -20.51
C HIS A 386 5.60 -9.32 -20.50
N PHE A 387 4.28 -9.47 -20.38
CA PHE A 387 3.63 -10.77 -20.43
C PHE A 387 2.65 -10.80 -21.60
N GLY A 388 2.72 -11.87 -22.42
CA GLY A 388 1.90 -11.98 -23.64
C GLY A 388 0.41 -12.18 -23.38
N ASN A 389 0.00 -12.56 -22.16
CA ASN A 389 -1.40 -12.79 -21.82
C ASN A 389 -1.95 -11.65 -20.93
N PRO A 390 -2.99 -10.91 -21.37
CA PRO A 390 -3.56 -9.79 -20.61
C PRO A 390 -4.16 -10.22 -19.26
N LEU A 391 -4.53 -11.49 -19.10
CA LEU A 391 -5.03 -12.04 -17.82
C LEU A 391 -3.98 -12.00 -16.71
N THR A 392 -2.69 -11.90 -17.05
CA THR A 392 -1.60 -11.72 -16.08
C THR A 392 -1.73 -10.41 -15.29
N ALA A 393 -2.39 -9.40 -15.85
CA ALA A 393 -2.61 -8.12 -15.18
C ALA A 393 -3.77 -8.17 -14.16
N VAL A 394 -4.67 -9.16 -14.25
CA VAL A 394 -5.86 -9.26 -13.39
C VAL A 394 -5.51 -9.42 -11.90
N PRO A 395 -4.59 -10.33 -11.48
CA PRO A 395 -4.19 -10.43 -10.08
C PRO A 395 -3.66 -9.10 -9.54
N CYS A 396 -2.98 -8.30 -10.36
CA CYS A 396 -2.46 -6.99 -9.98
C CYS A 396 -3.60 -5.99 -9.70
N ALA A 397 -4.62 -5.94 -10.56
CA ALA A 397 -5.79 -5.09 -10.35
C ALA A 397 -6.61 -5.49 -9.11
N VAL A 398 -6.84 -6.79 -8.94
CA VAL A 398 -7.57 -7.34 -7.79
C VAL A 398 -6.79 -7.14 -6.49
N SER A 399 -5.47 -7.31 -6.54
CA SER A 399 -4.55 -7.05 -5.43
C SER A 399 -4.71 -5.62 -4.87
N SER A 400 -4.84 -4.61 -5.73
CA SER A 400 -5.07 -3.21 -5.33
C SER A 400 -6.34 -3.01 -4.49
N VAL A 401 -7.36 -3.84 -4.70
CA VAL A 401 -8.59 -3.81 -3.89
C VAL A 401 -8.41 -4.61 -2.60
N CYS A 402 -7.80 -5.80 -2.68
CA CYS A 402 -7.61 -6.67 -1.52
C CYS A 402 -6.72 -6.01 -0.45
N HIS A 403 -5.52 -5.53 -0.82
CA HIS A 403 -4.57 -4.98 0.14
C HIS A 403 -5.05 -3.67 0.78
N SER A 404 -5.90 -2.91 0.08
CA SER A 404 -6.43 -1.63 0.55
C SER A 404 -7.53 -1.85 1.57
N ILE A 405 -8.44 -2.80 1.32
CA ILE A 405 -9.46 -3.21 2.29
C ILE A 405 -8.80 -3.81 3.54
N ILE A 406 -7.88 -4.76 3.37
CA ILE A 406 -7.21 -5.42 4.50
C ILE A 406 -6.39 -4.41 5.31
N GLY A 407 -5.59 -3.57 4.64
CA GLY A 407 -4.76 -2.55 5.28
C GLY A 407 -5.60 -1.53 6.05
N SER A 408 -6.66 -0.98 5.44
CA SER A 408 -7.54 -0.03 6.12
C SER A 408 -8.29 -0.65 7.30
N ALA A 409 -8.72 -1.91 7.19
CA ALA A 409 -9.35 -2.62 8.31
C ALA A 409 -8.37 -2.82 9.48
N LEU A 410 -7.14 -3.27 9.20
CA LEU A 410 -6.10 -3.43 10.22
C LEU A 410 -5.71 -2.10 10.86
N ALA A 411 -5.55 -1.04 10.07
CA ALA A 411 -5.28 0.30 10.59
C ALA A 411 -6.40 0.80 11.49
N GLY A 412 -7.66 0.58 11.10
CA GLY A 412 -8.82 0.86 11.94
C GLY A 412 -8.75 0.14 13.29
N ILE A 413 -8.48 -1.17 13.28
CA ILE A 413 -8.32 -1.98 14.50
C ILE A 413 -7.19 -1.43 15.37
N TRP A 414 -5.99 -1.22 14.81
CA TRP A 414 -4.83 -0.76 15.57
C TRP A 414 -4.95 0.67 16.11
N ARG A 415 -5.73 1.53 15.44
CA ARG A 415 -6.06 2.86 15.95
C ARG A 415 -6.83 2.82 17.27
N TYR A 416 -7.70 1.81 17.45
CA TYR A 416 -8.40 1.61 18.72
C TYR A 416 -7.49 1.03 19.82
N TYR A 417 -6.52 0.18 19.44
CA TYR A 417 -5.56 -0.40 20.37
C TYR A 417 -4.23 0.35 20.35
N THR A 418 -4.17 1.46 21.08
CA THR A 418 -2.90 2.18 21.32
C THR A 418 -1.98 1.26 22.12
N PRO A 419 -0.79 0.90 21.61
CA PRO A 419 0.17 0.13 22.39
C PRO A 419 0.51 0.93 23.65
N LYS A 420 0.35 0.33 24.83
CA LYS A 420 1.00 0.88 26.03
C LYS A 420 2.49 0.65 25.81
N GLU A 421 3.27 1.71 25.66
CA GLU A 421 4.73 1.59 25.74
C GLU A 421 5.06 0.94 27.08
N THR A 422 5.74 -0.20 27.02
CA THR A 422 6.32 -0.78 28.21
C THR A 422 7.60 0.01 28.42
N GLU A 423 7.59 0.95 29.37
CA GLU A 423 8.83 1.51 29.90
C GLU A 423 9.71 0.32 30.33
N GLN A 424 10.80 0.08 29.59
CA GLN A 424 11.84 -0.87 29.95
C GLN A 424 13.10 -0.12 30.29
#